data_AF-F6HWY2-F1
#
_entry.id   AF-F6HWY2-F1
#
_cell.length_a   1.000
_cell.length_b   1.000
_cell.length_c   1.000
_cell.angle_alpha   90.00
_cell.angle_beta   90.00
_cell.angle_gamma   90.00
#
_symmetry.space_group_name_H-M   'P 1'
#
loop_
_entity.id
_entity.type
_entity.pdbx_description
1 polymer ?
#
loop_
_entity_poly.entity_id
_entity_poly.type
_entity_poly.pdbx_seq_one_letter_code
_entity_poly.pdbx_strand_id
1 'polypeptide(L)'
;MAVTGVAVNCYWNGRVKKESNDVVYEGAKVNVMPIKVFHGTTYAGLLDKIYATTAIARQNFELNIICRYPISSQEYKPIPIKNDEGGELLLEVPSRSGVYCVEIYLEEEPAPLRVLEATALLTKETNAVEVGDDGKNNGETSSKLSNDSPKIDDNKVLVYIFMLLVLLCMQFFL
;
A
#
# COMPACT_ATOMS: atom_id res chain seq x y z
N MET A 1 -10.57 34.98 12.00
CA MET A 1 -10.90 33.67 12.59
C MET A 1 -9.59 33.04 13.04
N ALA A 2 -9.47 32.64 14.30
CA ALA A 2 -8.29 31.90 14.76
C ALA A 2 -8.26 30.56 14.01
N VAL A 3 -7.14 30.25 13.35
CA VAL A 3 -6.95 28.94 12.70
C VAL A 3 -6.80 27.92 13.83
N THR A 4 -7.89 27.29 14.23
CA THR A 4 -7.87 26.26 15.26
C THR A 4 -7.22 25.01 14.66
N GLY A 5 -6.08 24.62 15.21
CA GLY A 5 -5.37 23.39 14.83
C GLY A 5 -5.65 22.32 15.85
N VAL A 6 -6.12 21.16 15.40
CA VAL A 6 -6.32 19.96 16.20
C VAL A 6 -5.07 19.10 16.15
N ALA A 7 -4.63 18.62 17.32
CA ALA A 7 -3.57 17.63 17.41
C ALA A 7 -4.14 16.23 17.14
N VAL A 8 -3.54 15.52 16.19
CA VAL A 8 -3.95 14.18 15.78
C VAL A 8 -2.79 13.22 15.99
N ASN A 9 -2.96 12.25 16.88
CA ASN A 9 -1.99 11.18 17.11
C ASN A 9 -2.19 10.09 16.06
N CYS A 10 -1.17 9.89 15.23
CA CYS A 10 -1.15 8.87 14.20
C CYS A 10 -0.44 7.63 14.73
N TYR A 11 -1.12 6.49 14.75
CA TYR A 11 -0.58 5.19 15.13
C TYR A 11 -0.45 4.32 13.88
N TRP A 12 0.71 3.71 13.64
CA TRP A 12 0.91 2.80 12.50
C TRP A 12 1.71 1.55 12.89
N ASN A 13 1.79 0.58 11.97
CA ASN A 13 2.47 -0.70 12.17
C ASN A 13 1.80 -1.63 13.20
N GLY A 14 0.47 -1.55 13.27
CA GLY A 14 -0.42 -2.46 13.99
C GLY A 14 -1.73 -2.64 13.24
N ARG A 15 -2.71 -3.29 13.88
CA ARG A 15 -4.07 -3.42 13.39
C ARG A 15 -5.10 -3.19 14.49
N VAL A 16 -6.23 -2.62 14.08
CA VAL A 16 -7.40 -2.40 14.91
C VAL A 16 -8.03 -3.74 15.21
N LYS A 17 -8.17 -4.01 16.50
CA LYS A 17 -8.92 -5.14 17.04
C LYS A 17 -10.25 -4.63 17.56
N LYS A 18 -11.31 -5.28 17.12
CA LYS A 18 -12.67 -4.89 17.48
C LYS A 18 -13.01 -5.43 18.86
N GLU A 19 -12.95 -4.56 19.86
CA GLU A 19 -13.42 -4.82 21.22
C GLU A 19 -14.86 -4.31 21.39
N SER A 20 -15.53 -4.73 22.46
CA SER A 20 -16.98 -4.50 22.62
C SER A 20 -17.32 -3.01 22.75
N ASN A 21 -16.55 -2.27 23.56
CA ASN A 21 -16.82 -0.87 23.91
C ASN A 21 -15.67 0.08 23.54
N ASP A 22 -14.53 -0.45 23.11
CA ASP A 22 -13.35 0.35 22.79
C ASP A 22 -12.68 -0.13 21.50
N VAL A 23 -11.74 0.67 21.02
CA VAL A 23 -10.90 0.39 19.87
C VAL A 23 -9.49 0.15 20.38
N VAL A 24 -9.01 -1.09 20.25
CA VAL A 24 -7.64 -1.45 20.62
C VAL A 24 -6.82 -1.57 19.35
N TYR A 25 -5.62 -0.98 19.34
CA TYR A 25 -4.69 -1.09 18.23
C TYR A 25 -3.47 -1.88 18.67
N GLU A 26 -3.30 -3.09 18.12
CA GLU A 26 -2.27 -4.05 18.50
C GLU A 26 -1.29 -4.30 17.35
N GLY A 27 -0.01 -4.36 17.64
CA GLY A 27 1.05 -4.66 16.66
C GLY A 27 2.38 -4.88 17.37
N ALA A 28 3.29 -5.64 16.74
CA ALA A 28 4.57 -5.97 17.36
C ALA A 28 5.45 -4.73 17.61
N LYS A 29 5.32 -3.70 16.76
CA LYS A 29 6.06 -2.44 16.89
C LYS A 29 5.20 -1.26 16.45
N VAL A 30 4.16 -0.96 17.23
CA VAL A 30 3.30 0.21 17.01
C VAL A 30 4.12 1.49 17.19
N ASN A 31 4.10 2.35 16.18
CA ASN A 31 4.73 3.68 16.22
C ASN A 31 3.65 4.74 16.39
N VAL A 32 4.01 5.87 17.02
CA VAL A 32 3.10 6.99 17.28
C VAL A 32 3.78 8.32 16.95
N MET A 33 3.09 9.19 16.21
CA MET A 33 3.55 10.55 15.95
C MET A 33 2.37 11.52 15.88
N PRO A 34 2.39 12.61 16.66
CA PRO A 34 1.39 13.65 16.55
C PRO A 34 1.60 14.53 15.32
N ILE A 35 0.52 14.83 14.60
CA ILE A 35 0.49 15.83 13.53
C ILE A 35 -0.51 16.93 13.88
N LYS A 36 -0.28 18.14 13.37
CA LYS A 36 -1.21 19.26 13.52
C LYS A 36 -2.06 19.41 12.26
N VAL A 37 -3.37 19.28 12.41
CA VAL A 37 -4.36 19.39 11.33
C VAL A 37 -5.21 20.63 11.58
N PHE A 38 -5.45 21.44 10.55
CA PHE A 38 -6.23 22.67 10.68
C PHE A 38 -7.61 22.48 10.05
N HIS A 39 -8.62 23.18 10.55
CA HIS A 39 -9.93 23.21 9.87
C HIS A 39 -9.78 23.73 8.43
N GLY A 40 -10.52 23.12 7.51
CA GLY A 40 -10.40 23.36 6.07
C GLY A 40 -9.25 22.60 5.39
N THR A 41 -8.54 21.72 6.10
CA THR A 41 -7.60 20.78 5.46
C THR A 41 -8.40 19.71 4.72
N THR A 42 -8.13 19.52 3.43
CA THR A 42 -8.72 18.42 2.65
C THR A 42 -8.13 17.07 3.06
N TYR A 43 -8.85 16.00 2.79
CA TYR A 43 -8.42 14.61 2.98
C TYR A 43 -7.10 14.32 2.26
N ALA A 44 -6.92 14.84 1.04
CA ALA A 44 -5.65 14.76 0.33
C ALA A 44 -4.50 15.44 1.10
N GLY A 45 -4.74 16.63 1.65
CA GLY A 45 -3.75 17.33 2.48
C GLY A 45 -3.47 16.63 3.82
N LEU A 46 -4.46 15.96 4.40
CA LEU A 46 -4.28 15.10 5.58
C LEU A 46 -3.38 13.90 5.23
N LEU A 47 -3.67 13.20 4.13
CA LEU A 47 -2.86 12.10 3.64
C LEU A 47 -1.42 12.53 3.37
N ASP A 48 -1.21 13.65 2.68
CA ASP A 48 0.14 14.15 2.38
C ASP A 48 0.94 14.41 3.66
N LYS A 49 0.31 14.97 4.70
CA LYS A 49 0.95 15.13 6.02
C LYS A 49 1.29 13.79 6.68
N ILE A 50 0.38 12.83 6.61
CA ILE A 50 0.60 11.48 7.15
C ILE A 50 1.76 10.81 6.42
N TYR A 51 1.81 10.83 5.09
CA TYR A 51 2.91 10.26 4.31
C TYR A 51 4.23 11.02 4.49
N ALA A 52 4.21 12.33 4.72
CA ALA A 52 5.43 13.09 5.02
C ALA A 52 5.98 12.78 6.42
N THR A 53 5.12 12.36 7.33
CA THR A 53 5.47 12.09 8.74
C THR A 53 5.80 10.62 8.98
N THR A 54 5.07 9.73 8.30
CA THR A 54 5.25 8.29 8.37
C THR A 54 6.23 7.84 7.28
N ALA A 55 7.02 6.81 7.54
CA ALA A 55 7.93 6.24 6.53
C ALA A 55 7.20 5.31 5.54
N ILE A 56 5.88 5.45 5.39
CA ILE A 56 5.03 4.56 4.59
C ILE A 56 5.16 4.92 3.10
N ALA A 57 5.50 3.94 2.27
CA ALA A 57 5.66 4.14 0.84
C ALA A 57 4.30 4.20 0.13
N ARG A 58 3.84 5.41 -0.22
CA ARG A 58 2.58 5.67 -0.97
C ARG A 58 2.42 4.89 -2.28
N GLN A 59 3.53 4.43 -2.87
CA GLN A 59 3.53 3.66 -4.12
C GLN A 59 3.17 2.18 -3.92
N ASN A 60 3.45 1.64 -2.74
CA ASN A 60 3.32 0.22 -2.44
C ASN A 60 2.08 -0.09 -1.60
N PHE A 61 1.64 0.89 -0.80
CA PHE A 61 0.56 0.71 0.16
C PHE A 61 -0.48 1.82 0.04
N GLU A 62 -1.74 1.42 0.06
CA GLU A 62 -2.87 2.28 0.33
C GLU A 62 -3.07 2.36 1.85
N LEU A 63 -3.35 3.56 2.35
CA LEU A 63 -3.53 3.78 3.77
C LEU A 63 -5.02 3.77 4.12
N ASN A 64 -5.41 2.82 4.96
CA ASN A 64 -6.71 2.83 5.59
C ASN A 64 -6.62 3.61 6.91
N ILE A 65 -7.23 4.80 6.94
CA ILE A 65 -7.25 5.68 8.10
C ILE A 65 -8.51 5.40 8.91
N ILE A 66 -8.33 5.02 10.18
CA ILE A 66 -9.42 4.70 11.09
C ILE A 66 -9.38 5.66 12.28
N CYS A 67 -10.42 6.47 12.46
CA CYS A 67 -10.57 7.36 13.61
C CYS A 67 -11.17 6.60 14.80
N ARG A 68 -10.59 6.78 15.99
CA ARG A 68 -11.23 6.38 17.25
C ARG A 68 -12.28 7.40 17.65
N TYR A 69 -13.52 7.19 17.24
CA TYR A 69 -14.59 8.16 17.42
C TYR A 69 -15.35 7.94 18.73
N PRO A 70 -15.51 8.98 19.59
CA PRO A 70 -16.28 8.86 20.82
C PRO A 70 -17.78 8.88 20.51
N ILE A 71 -18.47 7.78 20.83
CA ILE A 71 -19.94 7.70 20.78
C ILE A 71 -20.55 8.17 22.10
N SER A 72 -19.89 7.83 23.21
CA SER A 72 -20.23 8.29 24.56
C SER A 72 -18.96 8.55 25.36
N SER A 73 -19.06 8.94 26.63
CA SER A 73 -17.90 9.20 27.48
C SER A 73 -17.00 7.98 27.72
N GLN A 74 -17.52 6.76 27.52
CA GLN A 74 -16.80 5.50 27.76
C GLN A 74 -16.82 4.55 26.56
N GLU A 75 -17.46 4.94 25.45
CA GLU A 75 -17.60 4.08 24.28
C GLU A 75 -16.99 4.74 23.05
N TYR A 76 -16.11 3.98 22.39
CA TYR A 76 -15.46 4.39 21.16
C TYR A 76 -15.75 3.39 20.04
N LYS A 77 -15.88 3.92 18.82
CA LYS A 77 -16.03 3.11 17.61
C LYS A 77 -14.96 3.48 16.58
N PRO A 78 -14.44 2.49 15.83
CA PRO A 78 -13.56 2.77 14.71
C PRO A 78 -14.39 3.28 13.54
N ILE A 79 -14.13 4.52 13.09
CA ILE A 79 -14.78 5.11 11.92
C ILE A 79 -13.74 5.28 10.81
N PRO A 80 -13.91 4.63 9.65
CA PRO A 80 -12.99 4.81 8.53
C PRO A 80 -13.14 6.22 7.92
N ILE A 81 -12.01 6.87 7.67
CA ILE A 81 -11.94 8.19 7.06
C ILE A 81 -11.51 8.04 5.61
N LYS A 82 -12.41 8.33 4.66
CA LYS A 82 -12.18 8.11 3.22
C LYS A 82 -12.32 9.36 2.36
N ASN A 83 -12.85 10.44 2.93
CA ASN A 83 -13.21 11.66 2.22
C ASN A 83 -13.06 12.89 3.13
N ASP A 84 -13.27 14.07 2.55
CA ASP A 84 -13.17 15.35 3.26
C ASP A 84 -14.16 15.43 4.42
N GLU A 85 -15.39 14.94 4.25
CA GLU A 85 -16.41 14.88 5.32
C GLU A 85 -15.92 14.09 6.54
N GLY A 86 -15.26 12.94 6.32
CA GLY A 86 -14.62 12.19 7.40
C GLY A 86 -13.46 12.94 8.04
N GLY A 87 -12.70 13.72 7.26
CA GLY A 87 -11.66 14.61 7.75
C GLY A 87 -12.22 15.73 8.65
N GLU A 88 -13.39 16.27 8.32
CA GLU A 88 -14.08 17.23 9.18
C GLU A 88 -14.57 16.59 10.47
N LEU A 89 -15.16 15.39 10.38
CA LEU A 89 -15.61 14.61 11.54
C LEU A 89 -14.49 14.38 12.55
N LEU A 90 -13.27 14.11 12.07
CA LEU A 90 -12.06 13.98 12.89
C LEU A 90 -11.81 15.25 13.72
N LEU A 91 -11.96 16.42 13.12
CA LEU A 91 -11.66 17.71 13.75
C LEU A 91 -12.74 18.15 14.75
N GLU A 92 -13.94 17.58 14.68
CA GLU A 92 -15.02 17.82 15.63
C GLU A 92 -14.88 17.04 16.94
N VAL A 93 -14.10 15.95 16.93
CA VAL A 93 -13.93 15.06 18.10
C VAL A 93 -13.54 15.83 19.37
N PRO A 94 -12.53 16.72 19.38
CA PRO A 94 -12.13 17.46 20.59
C PRO A 94 -13.27 18.31 21.17
N SER A 95 -14.10 18.90 20.30
CA SER A 95 -15.22 19.74 20.70
C SER A 95 -16.36 18.94 21.34
N ARG A 96 -16.48 17.64 21.02
CA ARG A 96 -17.57 16.78 21.50
C ARG A 96 -17.24 16.01 22.77
N SER A 97 -16.00 15.55 22.93
CA SER A 97 -15.61 14.68 24.04
C SER A 97 -14.71 15.34 25.08
N GLY A 98 -14.23 16.56 24.82
CA GLY A 98 -13.30 17.26 25.72
C GLY A 98 -11.88 16.66 25.71
N VAL A 99 -11.56 15.81 24.74
CA VAL A 99 -10.20 15.28 24.53
C VAL A 99 -9.31 16.34 23.89
N TYR A 100 -8.05 16.39 24.31
CA TYR A 100 -7.07 17.35 23.79
C TYR A 100 -6.45 16.94 22.44
N CYS A 101 -6.53 15.65 22.10
CA CYS A 101 -5.99 15.10 20.87
C CYS A 101 -6.90 14.00 20.32
N VAL A 102 -6.89 13.86 19.00
CA VAL A 102 -7.67 12.84 18.30
C VAL A 102 -6.75 11.68 17.93
N GLU A 103 -7.23 10.45 18.05
CA GLU A 103 -6.44 9.25 17.76
C GLU A 103 -6.88 8.65 16.42
N ILE A 104 -5.91 8.45 15.52
CA ILE A 104 -6.12 7.73 14.26
C ILE A 104 -5.19 6.54 14.15
N TYR A 105 -5.72 5.44 13.64
CA TYR A 105 -5.02 4.21 13.35
C TYR A 105 -4.80 4.09 11.85
N LEU A 106 -3.57 3.80 11.47
CA LEU A 106 -3.11 3.73 10.10
C LEU A 106 -2.83 2.26 9.78
N GLU A 107 -3.67 1.66 8.96
CA GLU A 107 -3.47 0.31 8.47
C GLU A 107 -2.98 0.36 7.03
N GLU A 108 -1.91 -0.38 6.76
CA GLU A 108 -1.35 -0.52 5.42
C GLU A 108 -2.09 -1.65 4.68
N GLU A 109 -2.79 -1.28 3.62
CA GLU A 109 -3.34 -2.23 2.65
C GLU A 109 -2.42 -2.27 1.43
N PRO A 110 -2.09 -3.46 0.89
CA PRO A 110 -1.28 -3.54 -0.32
C PRO A 110 -2.02 -2.80 -1.43
N ALA A 111 -1.38 -1.79 -2.01
CA ALA A 111 -1.99 -1.07 -3.11
C ALA A 111 -2.22 -2.07 -4.26
N PRO A 112 -3.39 -2.06 -4.93
CA PRO A 112 -3.58 -2.88 -6.12
C PRO A 112 -2.44 -2.55 -7.08
N LEU A 113 -1.70 -3.58 -7.50
CA LEU A 113 -0.52 -3.44 -8.36
C LEU A 113 -0.87 -2.49 -9.51
N ARG A 114 -0.36 -1.26 -9.45
CA ARG A 114 -0.33 -0.40 -10.62
C ARG A 114 0.74 -0.99 -11.51
N VAL A 115 0.36 -1.98 -12.31
CA VAL A 115 1.20 -2.57 -13.35
C VAL A 115 1.41 -1.48 -14.41
N LEU A 116 2.22 -0.48 -14.11
CA LEU A 116 2.75 0.45 -15.08
C LEU A 116 3.93 -0.26 -15.76
N GLU A 117 3.58 -0.99 -16.81
CA GLU A 117 4.30 -0.97 -18.09
C GLU A 117 5.81 -1.24 -18.07
N ALA A 118 6.26 -2.27 -17.36
CA ALA A 118 7.59 -2.86 -17.63
C ALA A 118 7.57 -3.83 -18.85
N THR A 119 6.44 -4.01 -19.53
CA THR A 119 6.30 -4.88 -20.70
C THR A 119 6.31 -4.12 -22.03
N ALA A 120 6.20 -2.79 -22.03
CA ALA A 120 6.14 -1.99 -23.26
C ALA A 120 7.52 -1.71 -23.90
N LEU A 121 8.63 -1.88 -23.16
CA LEU A 121 9.99 -1.66 -23.69
C LEU A 121 10.60 -2.90 -24.36
N LEU A 122 9.98 -4.09 -24.25
CA LEU A 122 10.50 -5.32 -24.85
C LEU A 122 9.90 -5.67 -26.22
N THR A 123 8.92 -4.89 -26.72
CA THR A 123 8.23 -5.18 -28.00
C THR A 123 8.55 -4.22 -29.14
N LYS A 124 9.43 -3.23 -28.95
CA LYS A 124 9.79 -2.28 -30.02
C LYS A 124 11.01 -2.65 -30.87
N GLU A 125 11.79 -3.68 -30.54
CA GLU A 125 13.00 -4.05 -31.30
C GLU A 125 12.83 -5.22 -32.28
N THR A 126 11.62 -5.61 -32.67
CA THR A 126 11.50 -6.72 -33.64
C THR A 126 10.28 -6.60 -34.55
N ASN A 127 10.21 -5.52 -35.32
CA ASN A 127 9.41 -5.50 -36.54
C ASN A 127 10.13 -4.71 -37.62
N ALA A 128 11.13 -5.37 -38.22
CA ALA A 128 11.46 -5.18 -39.63
C ALA A 128 11.35 -6.57 -40.27
N VAL A 129 10.20 -6.84 -40.90
CA VAL A 129 9.91 -8.02 -41.73
C VAL A 129 10.02 -7.57 -43.18
N GLU A 130 10.88 -8.21 -43.98
CA GLU A 130 10.71 -8.53 -45.42
C GLU A 130 11.63 -9.74 -45.70
N VAL A 131 11.16 -11.01 -45.74
CA VAL A 131 10.41 -11.77 -46.77
C VAL A 131 11.15 -11.96 -48.10
N GLY A 132 11.34 -13.25 -48.45
CA GLY A 132 11.59 -13.81 -49.80
C GLY A 132 13.06 -14.15 -50.09
N ASP A 133 13.46 -15.33 -50.59
CA ASP A 133 12.77 -16.45 -51.23
C ASP A 133 13.76 -17.64 -51.38
N ASP A 134 13.23 -18.85 -51.44
CA ASP A 134 13.91 -20.16 -51.67
C ASP A 134 14.77 -20.16 -52.94
N GLY A 135 15.82 -20.95 -53.15
CA GLY A 135 16.27 -22.21 -52.55
C GLY A 135 16.92 -23.06 -53.64
N LYS A 136 18.00 -23.83 -53.35
CA LYS A 136 18.25 -25.16 -53.96
C LYS A 136 19.54 -25.86 -53.46
N ASN A 137 19.32 -27.09 -52.98
CA ASN A 137 19.96 -28.38 -53.27
C ASN A 137 21.45 -28.72 -52.98
N ASN A 138 21.57 -29.83 -52.23
CA ASN A 138 22.53 -30.95 -52.30
C ASN A 138 23.84 -30.89 -51.51
N GLY A 139 24.06 -31.94 -50.71
CA GLY A 139 25.39 -32.37 -50.26
C GLY A 139 25.40 -32.90 -48.83
N GLU A 140 25.58 -34.21 -48.68
CA GLU A 140 25.77 -34.91 -47.41
C GLU A 140 26.89 -34.27 -46.55
N THR A 141 26.73 -34.27 -45.22
CA THR A 141 27.64 -34.93 -44.24
C THR A 141 27.34 -34.45 -42.80
N SER A 142 27.02 -35.42 -41.94
CA SER A 142 27.29 -35.49 -40.49
C SER A 142 27.32 -34.20 -39.64
N SER A 143 26.33 -34.04 -38.76
CA SER A 143 26.58 -33.83 -37.31
C SER A 143 25.26 -33.69 -36.53
N LYS A 144 25.27 -34.26 -35.33
CA LYS A 144 24.21 -34.25 -34.31
C LYS A 144 23.75 -32.82 -34.00
N LEU A 145 22.44 -32.57 -33.89
CA LEU A 145 21.93 -31.55 -32.97
C LEU A 145 20.48 -31.83 -32.58
N SER A 146 20.29 -31.90 -31.27
CA SER A 146 19.04 -32.06 -30.54
C SER A 146 18.13 -30.86 -30.74
N ASN A 147 16.87 -31.10 -31.09
CA ASN A 147 15.81 -30.11 -30.92
C ASN A 147 15.28 -30.24 -29.48
N ASP A 148 15.86 -29.49 -28.55
CA ASP A 148 15.29 -29.26 -27.22
C ASP A 148 14.39 -28.02 -27.33
N SER A 149 13.11 -28.19 -27.02
CA SER A 149 12.14 -27.11 -26.88
C SER A 149 12.65 -26.06 -25.88
N PRO A 150 12.29 -24.76 -26.01
CA PRO A 150 12.62 -23.79 -24.99
C PRO A 150 11.83 -24.12 -23.73
N LYS A 151 12.48 -24.80 -22.77
CA LYS A 151 11.97 -24.91 -21.41
C LYS A 151 12.01 -23.52 -20.80
N ILE A 152 10.83 -22.97 -20.56
CA ILE A 152 10.65 -21.89 -19.58
C ILE A 152 11.19 -22.46 -18.27
N ASP A 153 12.25 -21.86 -17.74
CA ASP A 153 12.87 -22.36 -16.52
C ASP A 153 11.90 -22.11 -15.36
N ASP A 154 11.27 -23.19 -14.89
CA ASP A 154 10.38 -23.17 -13.73
C ASP A 154 11.07 -22.58 -12.48
N ASN A 155 12.41 -22.52 -12.47
CA ASN A 155 13.21 -21.98 -11.38
C ASN A 155 13.06 -20.45 -11.26
N LYS A 156 12.95 -19.68 -12.35
CA LYS A 156 12.72 -18.23 -12.26
C LYS A 156 11.36 -17.88 -11.69
N VAL A 157 10.31 -18.59 -12.09
CA VAL A 157 8.96 -18.38 -11.53
C VAL A 157 8.94 -18.76 -10.06
N LEU A 158 9.60 -19.85 -9.70
CA LEU A 158 9.73 -20.28 -8.31
C LEU A 158 10.51 -19.27 -7.47
N VAL A 159 11.58 -18.66 -7.99
CA VAL A 159 12.35 -17.61 -7.29
C VAL A 159 11.49 -16.38 -7.02
N TYR A 160 10.66 -15.94 -7.95
CA TYR A 160 9.75 -14.81 -7.72
C TYR A 160 8.68 -15.12 -6.70
N ILE A 161 8.08 -16.31 -6.76
CA ILE A 161 7.10 -16.76 -5.75
C ILE A 161 7.77 -16.90 -4.39
N PHE A 162 8.98 -17.45 -4.34
CA PHE A 162 9.73 -17.63 -3.10
C PHE A 162 10.16 -16.29 -2.51
N MET A 163 10.57 -15.32 -3.34
CA MET A 163 10.91 -13.98 -2.87
C MET A 163 9.69 -13.22 -2.35
N LEU A 164 8.52 -13.41 -2.98
CA LEU A 164 7.26 -12.85 -2.52
C LEU A 164 6.80 -13.51 -1.20
N LEU A 165 6.95 -14.84 -1.09
CA LEU A 165 6.62 -15.59 0.11
C LEU A 165 7.56 -15.23 1.27
N VAL A 166 8.86 -15.04 1.01
CA VAL A 166 9.84 -14.57 2.00
C VAL A 166 9.51 -13.15 2.47
N LEU A 167 9.11 -12.25 1.57
CA LEU A 167 8.61 -10.92 1.98
C LEU A 167 7.38 -11.02 2.87
N LEU A 168 6.41 -11.89 2.52
CA LEU A 168 5.23 -12.12 3.37
C LEU A 168 5.59 -12.75 4.72
N CYS A 169 6.52 -13.69 4.76
CA CYS A 169 6.96 -14.33 5.99
C CYS A 169 7.74 -13.38 6.92
N MET A 170 8.55 -12.47 6.36
CA MET A 170 9.24 -11.47 7.18
C MET A 170 8.28 -10.46 7.83
N GLN A 171 7.10 -10.23 7.25
CA GLN A 171 6.05 -9.39 7.84
C GLN A 171 5.26 -10.08 8.96
N PHE A 172 5.39 -11.39 9.14
CA PHE A 172 4.69 -12.16 10.17
C PHE A 172 5.58 -12.58 11.35
N PHE A 173 6.90 -12.41 11.26
CA PHE A 173 7.86 -12.88 12.27
C PHE A 173 8.56 -11.76 13.06
N LEU A 174 8.15 -10.50 12.91
CA LEU A 174 8.66 -9.39 13.72
C LEU A 174 7.57 -8.75 14.58
#